data_AF-A0A839HCB4-F1
#
_entry.id   AF-A0A839HCB4-F1
#
_cell.length_a   1.000
_cell.length_b   1.000
_cell.length_c   1.000
_cell.angle_alpha   90.00
_cell.angle_beta   90.00
_cell.angle_gamma   90.00
#
_symmetry.space_group_name_H-M   'P 1'
#
loop_
_entity.id
_entity.type
_entity.pdbx_description
1 polymer ?
#
loop_
_entity_poly.entity_id
_entity_poly.type
_entity_poly.pdbx_seq_one_letter_code
_entity_poly.pdbx_strand_id
1 'polypeptide(L)' 'MKELLILFLVVMVVGLGVVFFNGRSHSINFHYNCNIDIPWYEAIFLDINKCPGAHQ' A
#
# COMPACT_ATOMS: atom_id res chain seq x y z
N MET A 1 -29.07 -13.44 5.83
CA MET A 1 -28.62 -12.12 6.36
C MET A 1 -27.24 -12.21 7.01
N LYS A 2 -27.06 -13.01 8.07
CA LYS A 2 -25.75 -13.16 8.76
C LYS A 2 -24.59 -13.63 7.87
N GLU A 3 -24.85 -14.56 6.95
CA GLU A 3 -23.80 -15.13 6.07
C GLU A 3 -23.27 -14.11 5.06
N LEU A 4 -24.14 -13.26 4.52
CA LEU A 4 -23.74 -12.16 3.62
C LEU A 4 -22.87 -11.12 4.35
N LEU A 5 -23.17 -10.86 5.62
CA LEU A 5 -22.38 -9.95 6.45
C LEU A 5 -20.99 -10.53 6.73
N ILE A 6 -20.90 -11.83 7.03
CA ILE A 6 -19.62 -12.52 7.22
C ILE A 6 -18.80 -12.50 5.91
N LEU A 7 -19.44 -12.80 4.77
CA LEU A 7 -18.78 -12.75 3.47
C LEU A 7 -18.20 -11.35 3.19
N PHE A 8 -18.98 -10.30 3.46
CA PHE A 8 -18.54 -8.92 3.30
C PHE A 8 -17.36 -8.57 4.21
N LEU A 9 -17.39 -9.00 5.48
CA LEU A 9 -16.27 -8.80 6.41
C LEU A 9 -14.99 -9.49 5.91
N VAL A 10 -15.10 -10.73 5.42
CA VAL A 10 -13.96 -11.47 4.87
C VAL A 10 -13.36 -10.72 3.68
N VAL A 11 -14.19 -10.25 2.75
CA VAL A 11 -13.72 -9.47 1.58
C VAL A 11 -13.04 -8.19 2.02
N MET A 12 -13.58 -7.46 3.01
CA MET A 12 -12.92 -6.26 3.53
C MET A 12 -11.56 -6.56 4.17
N VAL A 13 -11.46 -7.59 5.00
CA VAL A 13 -10.19 -7.94 5.67
C VAL A 13 -9.13 -8.33 4.65
N VAL A 14 -9.49 -9.15 3.66
CA VAL A 14 -8.57 -9.55 2.59
C VAL A 14 -8.16 -8.33 1.75
N GLY A 15 -9.12 -7.48 1.38
CA GLY A 15 -8.85 -6.26 0.62
C GLY A 15 -7.90 -5.32 1.35
N LEU A 16 -8.15 -5.06 2.63
CA LEU A 16 -7.26 -4.23 3.47
C LEU A 16 -5.87 -4.85 3.62
N GLY A 17 -5.78 -6.17 3.73
CA GLY A 17 -4.50 -6.88 3.79
C GLY A 17 -3.66 -6.69 2.52
N VAL A 18 -4.27 -6.79 1.35
CA VAL A 18 -3.60 -6.57 0.05
C VAL A 18 -3.13 -5.12 -0.09
N VAL A 19 -4.00 -4.16 0.26
CA VAL A 19 -3.68 -2.72 0.24
C VAL A 19 -2.50 -2.42 1.17
N PHE A 20 -2.53 -2.93 2.40
CA PHE A 20 -1.43 -2.76 3.35
C PHE A 20 -0.12 -3.37 2.84
N PHE A 21 -0.17 -4.59 2.31
CA PHE A 21 1.02 -5.27 1.79
C PHE A 21 1.67 -4.49 0.64
N ASN A 22 0.87 -4.02 -0.32
CA ASN A 22 1.36 -3.19 -1.43
C ASN A 22 1.95 -1.87 -0.94
N GLY A 23 1.23 -1.14 -0.08
CA GLY A 23 1.72 0.12 0.48
C GLY A 23 3.03 -0.06 1.26
N ARG A 24 3.17 -1.17 2.00
CA ARG A 24 4.39 -1.47 2.75
C ARG A 24 5.55 -1.82 1.81
N SER A 25 5.28 -2.59 0.76
CA SER A 25 6.27 -2.90 -0.28
C SER A 25 6.78 -1.62 -0.97
N HIS A 26 5.87 -0.70 -1.33
CA HIS A 26 6.23 0.59 -1.91
C HIS A 26 7.09 1.43 -0.94
N SER A 27 6.67 1.54 0.32
CA SER A 27 7.39 2.25 1.38
C SER A 27 8.84 1.75 1.53
N ILE A 28 9.01 0.42 1.54
CA ILE A 28 10.34 -0.21 1.59
C ILE A 28 11.14 0.07 0.33
N ASN A 29 10.51 0.01 -0.83
CA ASN A 29 11.17 0.30 -2.11
C ASN A 29 11.69 1.75 -2.16
N PHE A 30 10.91 2.72 -1.68
CA PHE A 30 11.34 4.12 -1.57
C PHE A 30 12.49 4.30 -0.57
N HIS A 31 12.46 3.59 0.56
CA HIS A 31 13.56 3.62 1.52
C HIS A 31 14.88 3.15 0.88
N TYR A 32 14.87 2.02 0.17
CA TYR A 32 16.11 1.46 -0.39
C TYR A 32 16.58 2.13 -1.68
N ASN A 33 15.67 2.56 -2.56
CA ASN A 33 16.04 3.13 -3.86
C ASN A 33 16.21 4.65 -3.83
N CYS A 34 15.43 5.33 -2.99
CA CYS A 34 15.38 6.80 -2.96
C CYS A 34 15.96 7.36 -1.66
N ASN A 35 16.25 6.52 -0.67
CA ASN A 35 16.66 6.95 0.68
C ASN A 35 15.64 7.89 1.34
N ILE A 36 14.34 7.62 1.12
CA ILE A 36 13.22 8.40 1.66
C ILE A 36 12.29 7.47 2.43
N ASP A 37 11.96 7.85 3.67
CA ASP A 37 10.97 7.16 4.48
C ASP A 37 9.57 7.72 4.26
N ILE A 38 8.74 6.96 3.54
CA ILE A 38 7.35 7.32 3.24
C ILE A 38 6.42 6.34 3.96
N PRO A 39 5.40 6.82 4.70
CA PRO A 39 4.41 5.95 5.30
C PRO A 39 3.69 5.09 4.25
N TRP A 40 3.35 3.84 4.60
CA TRP A 40 2.74 2.90 3.65
C TRP A 40 1.43 3.41 3.02
N TYR A 41 0.65 4.19 3.79
CA TYR A 41 -0.63 4.73 3.34
C TYR A 41 -0.49 5.88 2.34
N GLU A 42 0.68 6.53 2.28
CA GLU A 42 1.02 7.49 1.24
C GLU A 42 1.73 6.79 0.08
N ALA A 43 2.66 5.88 0.39
CA ALA A 43 3.46 5.16 -0.59
C ALA A 43 2.64 4.33 -1.58
N ILE A 44 1.47 3.83 -1.18
CA ILE A 44 0.58 3.05 -2.06
C ILE A 44 0.11 3.83 -3.30
N PHE A 45 0.01 5.16 -3.21
CA PHE A 45 -0.47 6.01 -4.30
C PHE A 45 0.66 6.55 -5.20
N LEU A 46 1.92 6.25 -4.86
CA LEU A 46 3.09 6.73 -5.57
C LEU A 46 3.62 5.68 -6.56
N ASP A 47 4.20 6.16 -7.66
CA ASP A 47 4.84 5.29 -8.67
C ASP A 47 6.15 4.72 -8.10
N ILE A 48 6.19 3.39 -7.93
CA ILE A 48 7.36 2.68 -7.38
C ILE A 48 8.62 2.81 -8.23
N ASN A 49 8.49 3.16 -9.50
CA ASN A 49 9.62 3.25 -10.43
C ASN A 49 10.26 4.64 -10.43
N LYS A 50 9.67 5.61 -9.72
CA LYS A 50 10.16 6.99 -9.67
C LYS A 50 10.33 7.44 -8.24
N CYS A 51 11.46 8.08 -7.94
CA CYS A 51 11.62 8.71 -6.64
C CYS A 51 10.72 9.96 -6.56
N PRO A 52 9.82 10.05 -5.57
CA PRO A 52 8.96 11.22 -5.41
C PRO A 52 9.82 12.45 -5.11
N GLY A 53 9.51 13.56 -5.78
CA GLY A 53 10.31 14.80 -5.70
C GLY A 53 11.53 14.84 -6.63
N ALA A 54 11.85 13.76 -7.35
CA ALA A 54 12.82 13.81 -8.44
C ALA A 54 12.17 14.53 -9.64
N HIS A 55 12.39 15.84 -9.74
CA HIS A 55 12.19 16.57 -10.99
C HIS A 55 13.28 16.15 -11.98
N GLN A 56 12.95 15.22 -12.86
CA GLN A 56 13.57 15.10 -14.19
C GLN A 56 12.47 14.97 -15.23
#